data_AF-A0A225UU53-F1
#
_entry.id   AF-A0A225UU53-F1
#
_cell.length_a   1.000
_cell.length_b   1.000
_cell.length_c   1.000
_cell.angle_alpha   90.00
_cell.angle_beta   90.00
_cell.angle_gamma   90.00
#
_symmetry.space_group_name_H-M   'P 1'
#
loop_
_entity.id
_entity.type
_entity.pdbx_description
1 polymer ?
#
loop_
_entity_poly.entity_id
_entity_poly.type
_entity_poly.pdbx_seq_one_letter_code
_entity_poly.pdbx_strand_id
1 'polypeptide(L)'
;MKLFSTALAALALLATAVNGSPMEEQASSCTLSGTYKSGTDISSCSTLTIGTLSVPAGVTLDLSKAKTGATIKISGTVTFGQKKWAGPLVLLGGSNLSVSGS
;
A
#
# COMPACT_ATOMS: atom_id res chain seq x y z
N MET A 1 3.17 -78.87 9.10
CA MET A 1 2.31 -78.02 9.95
C MET A 1 3.05 -76.71 10.21
N LYS A 2 2.38 -75.57 10.00
CA LYS A 2 2.49 -74.33 10.81
C LYS A 2 3.85 -73.56 10.78
N LEU A 3 3.97 -72.26 10.52
CA LEU A 3 3.04 -71.12 10.42
C LEU A 3 3.66 -70.03 9.52
N PHE A 4 2.78 -69.24 8.92
CA PHE A 4 3.05 -68.20 7.94
C PHE A 4 3.60 -66.90 8.53
N SER A 5 4.36 -66.20 7.69
CA SER A 5 4.97 -64.87 7.76
C SER A 5 4.33 -63.84 8.71
N THR A 6 5.21 -63.20 9.49
CA THR A 6 4.95 -61.97 10.24
C THR A 6 4.85 -60.77 9.29
N ALA A 7 3.69 -60.12 9.25
CA ALA A 7 3.46 -58.88 8.51
C ALA A 7 4.13 -57.69 9.23
N LEU A 8 5.01 -56.99 8.52
CA LEU A 8 5.60 -55.72 8.97
C LEU A 8 4.67 -54.58 8.56
N ALA A 9 3.92 -54.03 9.51
CA ALA A 9 3.06 -52.88 9.27
C ALA A 9 3.92 -51.61 9.09
N ALA A 10 4.01 -51.10 7.87
CA ALA A 10 4.65 -49.83 7.57
C ALA A 10 3.70 -48.68 7.95
N LEU A 11 4.08 -47.91 8.98
CA LEU A 11 3.38 -46.70 9.40
C LEU A 11 3.76 -45.54 8.47
N ALA A 12 2.89 -45.17 7.54
CA ALA A 12 3.10 -44.03 6.65
C ALA A 12 2.87 -42.73 7.43
N LEU A 13 3.93 -41.99 7.73
CA LEU A 13 3.84 -40.59 8.18
C LEU A 13 3.54 -39.70 6.97
N LEU A 14 2.31 -39.21 6.88
CA LEU A 14 1.96 -38.11 5.99
C LEU A 14 2.41 -36.80 6.64
N ALA A 15 3.60 -36.33 6.28
CA ALA A 15 4.04 -34.98 6.59
C ALA A 15 3.33 -34.00 5.64
N THR A 16 2.25 -33.37 6.10
CA THR A 16 1.68 -32.21 5.42
C THR A 16 2.63 -31.04 5.61
N ALA A 17 3.51 -30.80 4.64
CA ALA A 17 4.26 -29.56 4.57
C ALA A 17 3.28 -28.40 4.34
N VAL A 18 2.94 -27.67 5.41
CA VAL A 18 2.28 -26.38 5.28
C VAL A 18 3.30 -25.44 4.65
N ASN A 19 3.17 -25.22 3.35
CA ASN A 19 3.92 -24.20 2.64
C ASN A 19 3.27 -22.86 2.99
N GLY A 20 3.59 -22.35 4.17
CA GLY A 20 3.33 -20.96 4.53
C GLY A 20 4.23 -20.12 3.64
N SER A 21 3.76 -19.76 2.45
CA SER A 21 4.35 -18.68 1.68
C SER A 21 4.42 -17.47 2.60
N PRO A 22 5.56 -16.76 2.70
CA PRO A 22 5.51 -15.45 3.32
C PRO A 22 4.43 -14.70 2.57
N MET A 23 3.43 -14.24 3.30
CA MET A 23 2.49 -13.26 2.78
C MET A 23 3.37 -12.06 2.48
N GLU A 24 3.85 -11.96 1.23
CA GLU A 24 4.31 -10.69 0.71
C GLU A 24 3.14 -9.76 0.97
N GLU A 25 3.35 -8.86 1.93
CA GLU A 25 2.55 -7.68 2.09
C GLU A 25 2.61 -7.00 0.73
N GLN A 26 1.62 -7.29 -0.13
CA GLN A 26 1.59 -6.86 -1.51
C GLN A 26 1.72 -5.35 -1.47
N ALA A 27 2.92 -4.85 -1.76
CA ALA A 27 3.25 -3.45 -1.61
C ALA A 27 2.42 -2.69 -2.65
N SER A 28 1.24 -2.21 -2.24
CA SER A 28 0.31 -1.50 -3.10
C SER A 28 0.96 -0.16 -3.47
N SER A 29 1.48 -0.10 -4.69
CA SER A 29 1.93 1.14 -5.28
C SER A 29 0.73 1.87 -5.90
N CYS A 30 0.61 3.15 -5.59
CA CYS A 30 -0.46 4.02 -6.05
C CYS A 30 0.13 5.22 -6.74
N THR A 31 -0.53 5.69 -7.79
CA THR A 31 -0.11 6.88 -8.54
C THR A 31 -1.24 7.89 -8.59
N LEU A 32 -0.96 9.13 -8.21
CA LEU A 32 -1.85 10.28 -8.36
C LEU A 32 -1.33 11.14 -9.52
N SER A 33 -2.15 11.34 -10.54
CA SER A 33 -1.85 12.21 -11.68
C SER A 33 -3.14 12.78 -12.29
N GLY A 34 -3.01 13.82 -13.11
CA GLY A 34 -4.15 14.48 -13.75
C GLY A 34 -4.88 15.41 -12.78
N THR A 35 -6.20 15.33 -12.71
CA THR A 35 -7.00 16.18 -11.79
C THR A 35 -7.27 15.45 -10.49
N TYR A 36 -6.88 16.05 -9.37
CA TYR A 36 -7.12 15.50 -8.04
C TYR A 36 -8.62 15.44 -7.74
N LYS A 37 -9.05 14.32 -7.16
CA LYS A 37 -10.41 14.13 -6.65
C LYS A 37 -10.36 14.13 -5.13
N SER A 38 -11.14 15.01 -4.51
CA SER A 38 -11.25 15.02 -3.06
C SER A 38 -11.78 13.67 -2.56
N GLY A 39 -11.18 13.14 -1.49
CA GLY A 39 -11.56 11.86 -0.92
C GLY A 39 -10.94 10.63 -1.60
N THR A 40 -9.95 10.82 -2.49
CA THR A 40 -9.15 9.70 -2.99
C THR A 40 -8.56 8.91 -1.82
N ASP A 41 -8.83 7.61 -1.80
CA ASP A 41 -8.31 6.71 -0.78
C ASP A 41 -6.86 6.31 -1.10
N ILE A 42 -5.97 6.54 -0.14
CA ILE A 42 -4.55 6.18 -0.21
C ILE A 42 -4.13 5.27 0.96
N SER A 43 -5.10 4.81 1.77
CA SER A 43 -4.85 4.10 3.03
C SER A 43 -4.24 2.71 2.85
N SER A 44 -4.44 2.10 1.68
CA SER A 44 -3.81 0.83 1.31
C SER A 44 -2.41 1.01 0.70
N CYS A 45 -2.03 2.22 0.30
CA CYS A 45 -0.82 2.45 -0.48
C CYS A 45 0.44 2.44 0.40
N SER A 46 1.34 1.48 0.18
CA SER A 46 2.68 1.50 0.80
C SER A 46 3.61 2.49 0.11
N THR A 47 3.41 2.70 -1.19
CA THR A 47 4.15 3.69 -1.98
C THR A 47 3.17 4.54 -2.77
N LEU A 48 3.20 5.85 -2.55
CA LEU A 48 2.37 6.83 -3.26
C LEU A 48 3.27 7.71 -4.15
N THR A 49 3.11 7.61 -5.47
CA THR A 49 3.80 8.48 -6.41
C THR A 49 2.85 9.58 -6.88
N ILE A 50 3.24 10.84 -6.71
CA ILE A 50 2.51 12.01 -7.16
C ILE A 50 3.22 12.53 -8.41
N GLY A 51 2.62 12.30 -9.57
CA GLY A 51 3.10 12.82 -10.85
C GLY A 51 2.66 14.27 -11.07
N THR A 52 2.42 14.63 -12.33
CA THR A 52 1.77 15.91 -12.66
C THR A 52 0.33 15.88 -12.18
N LEU A 53 0.00 16.73 -11.21
CA LEU A 53 -1.29 16.75 -10.54
C LEU A 53 -1.84 18.18 -10.49
N SER A 54 -3.12 18.35 -10.78
CA SER A 54 -3.83 19.62 -10.67
C SER A 54 -4.93 19.49 -9.63
N VAL A 55 -4.80 20.26 -8.56
CA VAL A 55 -5.73 20.31 -7.43
C VAL A 55 -6.74 21.44 -7.70
N PRO A 56 -8.05 21.16 -7.71
CA PRO A 56 -9.06 22.19 -7.94
C PRO A 56 -9.02 23.33 -6.92
N ALA A 57 -9.59 24.48 -7.30
CA ALA A 57 -9.58 25.67 -6.45
C ALA A 57 -10.40 25.49 -5.17
N GLY A 58 -9.78 25.76 -4.01
CA GLY A 58 -10.42 25.57 -2.70
C GLY A 58 -10.53 24.11 -2.25
N VAL A 59 -9.74 23.22 -2.84
CA VAL A 59 -9.61 21.81 -2.42
C VAL A 59 -8.25 21.59 -1.79
N THR A 60 -8.21 20.82 -0.71
CA THR A 60 -6.98 20.35 -0.06
C THR A 60 -6.53 19.05 -0.71
N LEU A 61 -5.26 18.94 -1.07
CA LEU A 61 -4.62 17.65 -1.32
C LEU A 61 -4.47 16.92 0.03
N ASP A 62 -5.39 16.01 0.31
CA ASP A 62 -5.42 15.26 1.57
C ASP A 62 -4.61 13.97 1.47
N LEU A 63 -3.48 13.96 2.16
CA LEU A 63 -2.57 12.83 2.34
C LEU A 63 -2.58 12.33 3.81
N SER A 64 -3.54 12.76 4.63
CA SER A 64 -3.62 12.40 6.06
C SER A 64 -3.91 10.93 6.32
N LYS A 65 -4.48 10.26 5.32
CA LYS A 65 -4.82 8.83 5.37
C LYS A 65 -3.71 7.94 4.85
N ALA A 66 -2.49 8.47 4.67
CA ALA A 66 -1.37 7.66 4.23
C ALA A 66 -1.13 6.50 5.22
N LYS A 67 -0.85 5.31 4.67
CA LYS A 67 -0.51 4.12 5.47
C LYS A 67 0.71 4.42 6.35
N THR A 68 0.72 3.90 7.58
CA THR A 68 1.91 4.00 8.44
C THR A 68 3.11 3.34 7.75
N GLY A 69 4.27 4.00 7.75
CA GLY A 69 5.44 3.50 7.03
C GLY A 69 5.44 3.80 5.52
N ALA A 70 4.43 4.50 4.99
CA ALA A 70 4.33 4.74 3.55
C ALA A 70 5.43 5.69 3.04
N THR A 71 5.84 5.43 1.79
CA THR A 71 6.71 6.33 1.03
C THR A 71 5.88 7.17 0.07
N ILE A 72 5.95 8.49 0.19
CA ILE A 72 5.31 9.46 -0.70
C ILE A 72 6.40 10.12 -1.56
N LYS A 73 6.33 9.95 -2.87
CA LYS A 73 7.27 10.51 -3.84
C LYS A 73 6.58 11.49 -4.76
N ILE A 74 7.00 12.76 -4.75
CA ILE A 74 6.53 13.77 -5.69
C ILE A 74 7.52 13.81 -6.86
N SER A 75 7.09 13.33 -8.02
CA SER A 75 7.91 13.22 -9.23
C SER A 75 7.48 14.15 -10.36
N GLY A 76 6.37 14.88 -10.19
CA GLY A 76 5.91 15.88 -11.15
C GLY A 76 5.43 17.17 -10.47
N THR A 77 4.89 18.08 -11.27
CA THR A 77 4.42 19.37 -10.76
C THR A 77 3.00 19.26 -10.20
N VAL A 78 2.82 19.67 -8.94
CA VAL A 78 1.50 19.83 -8.32
C VAL A 78 1.07 21.30 -8.43
N THR A 79 -0.08 21.55 -9.05
CA THR A 79 -0.66 22.88 -9.23
C THR A 79 -1.96 23.02 -8.44
N PHE A 80 -2.27 24.23 -7.99
CA PHE A 80 -3.49 24.51 -7.23
C PHE A 80 -4.31 25.61 -7.92
N GLY A 81 -5.61 25.35 -8.09
CA GLY A 81 -6.54 26.36 -8.58
C GLY A 81 -6.62 27.55 -7.63
N GLN A 82 -6.66 28.76 -8.17
CA GLN A 82 -6.66 29.99 -7.38
C GLN A 82 -8.06 30.27 -6.78
N LYS A 83 -8.12 30.43 -5.46
CA LYS A 83 -9.31 30.89 -4.73
C LYS A 83 -8.87 31.50 -3.39
N LYS A 84 -9.51 32.58 -2.96
CA LYS A 84 -9.36 33.09 -1.58
C LYS A 84 -10.13 32.17 -0.64
N TRP A 85 -9.44 31.52 0.29
CA TRP A 85 -10.00 30.60 1.27
C TRP A 85 -9.02 30.38 2.42
N ALA A 86 -9.47 29.73 3.50
CA ALA A 86 -8.66 29.50 4.69
C ALA A 86 -7.55 28.45 4.50
N GLY A 87 -7.65 27.58 3.48
CA GLY A 87 -6.74 26.47 3.31
C GLY A 87 -7.06 25.28 4.23
N PRO A 88 -6.14 24.31 4.36
CA PRO A 88 -4.78 24.26 3.77
C PRO A 88 -4.75 23.77 2.32
N LEU A 89 -3.66 24.04 1.59
CA LEU A 89 -3.44 23.48 0.24
C LEU A 89 -3.10 21.98 0.28
N VAL A 90 -2.26 21.57 1.22
CA VAL A 90 -1.83 20.18 1.41
C VAL A 90 -2.01 19.83 2.88
N LEU A 91 -2.63 18.68 3.15
CA LEU A 91 -2.72 18.10 4.48
C LEU A 91 -1.95 16.79 4.49
N LEU A 92 -0.83 16.75 5.19
CA LEU A 92 -0.03 15.54 5.37
C LEU A 92 -0.16 15.07 6.82
N GLY A 93 -0.48 13.80 7.01
CA GLY A 93 -0.64 13.18 8.32
C GLY A 93 -0.41 11.69 8.24
N GLY A 94 0.11 11.12 9.33
CA GLY A 94 0.47 9.71 9.43
C GLY A 94 1.71 9.50 10.30
N SER A 95 2.10 8.25 10.49
CA SER A 95 3.26 7.85 11.30
C SER A 95 4.31 7.18 10.42
N ASN A 96 5.59 7.44 10.71
CA ASN A 96 6.73 6.86 9.99
C ASN A 96 6.66 7.07 8.47
N LEU A 97 6.22 8.24 8.03
CA LEU A 97 6.14 8.57 6.61
C LEU A 97 7.51 8.98 6.07
N SER A 98 7.86 8.49 4.88
CA SER A 98 9.00 9.00 4.11
C SER A 98 8.48 9.85 2.96
N VAL A 99 8.85 11.13 2.92
CA VAL A 99 8.42 12.06 1.87
C VAL A 99 9.63 12.56 1.10
N SER A 100 9.60 12.44 -0.22
CA SER A 100 10.68 12.88 -1.09
C SER A 100 10.14 13.54 -2.36
N GLY A 101 10.92 14.46 -2.91
CA GLY A 101 10.65 15.11 -4.19
C GLY A 101 11.94 15.26 -5.00
N SER A 102 11.79 15.27 -6.32
CA SER A 102 12.89 15.47 -7.28
C SER A 102 12.56 16.59 -8.25
#